data_AF-A0A8J5CSR6-F1
#
_entry.id   AF-A0A8J5CSR6-F1
#
_cell.length_a   1.000
_cell.length_b   1.000
_cell.length_c   1.000
_cell.angle_alpha   90.00
_cell.angle_beta   90.00
_cell.angle_gamma   90.00
#
_symmetry.space_group_name_H-M   'P 1'
#
loop_
_entity.id
_entity.type
_entity.pdbx_description
1 polymer ?
#
loop_
_entity_poly.entity_id
_entity_poly.type
_entity_poly.pdbx_seq_one_letter_code
_entity_poly.pdbx_strand_id
1 'polypeptide(L)'
;MEWEVPLAHHFSCRGGRGGAEAAPARRITPWINFRRALRVGSWNVLSLSDDHRLPLPSGELSRLRVDIVALSETRRPVSGETSSGGYTCYWSDMSNCHRIRRVGISIKLQPSVVEVTPVDERIMRVRMQHTLDFMSLVAVYGPTEECKTDEKEMFYAKLDSP
;
A
#
# COMPACT_ATOMS: atom_id res chain seq x y z
N MET A 1 37.87 25.24 -22.43
CA MET A 1 37.38 24.20 -23.36
C MET A 1 35.89 24.12 -23.19
N GLU A 2 35.24 25.07 -23.86
CA GLU A 2 33.85 24.95 -24.28
C GLU A 2 33.74 23.75 -25.21
N TRP A 3 32.68 22.98 -25.05
CA TRP A 3 32.20 22.14 -26.13
C TRP A 3 30.70 22.38 -26.29
N GLU A 4 30.36 22.57 -27.55
CA GLU A 4 29.12 23.09 -28.08
C GLU A 4 27.96 22.10 -27.98
N VAL A 5 26.78 22.71 -27.97
CA VAL A 5 25.47 22.09 -28.11
C VAL A 5 25.22 21.73 -29.58
N PRO A 6 24.74 20.53 -29.94
CA PRO A 6 24.18 20.29 -31.26
C PRO A 6 22.72 20.73 -31.33
N LEU A 7 22.46 21.57 -32.32
CA LEU A 7 21.18 22.13 -32.74
C LEU A 7 20.13 21.06 -33.11
N ALA A 8 18.88 21.46 -32.85
CA ALA A 8 17.67 20.70 -33.02
C ALA A 8 17.40 20.25 -34.47
N HIS A 9 16.98 18.99 -34.63
CA HIS A 9 16.21 18.56 -35.80
C HIS A 9 14.74 18.91 -35.60
N HIS A 10 14.24 19.71 -36.54
CA HIS A 10 12.91 20.28 -36.61
C HIS A 10 11.86 19.21 -36.96
N PHE A 11 11.20 18.61 -35.96
CA PHE A 11 9.96 17.86 -36.19
C PHE A 11 8.76 18.81 -36.05
N SER A 12 8.27 19.27 -37.20
CA SER A 12 7.00 20.00 -37.30
C SER A 12 5.83 19.01 -37.17
N CYS A 13 5.22 18.92 -35.99
CA CYS A 13 3.89 18.34 -35.82
C CYS A 13 2.88 19.46 -35.57
N ARG A 14 2.21 19.92 -36.64
CA ARG A 14 0.93 20.60 -36.54
C ARG A 14 -0.13 19.54 -36.24
N GLY A 15 -0.86 19.69 -35.14
CA GLY A 15 -2.08 18.91 -34.93
C GLY A 15 -2.64 18.96 -33.51
N GLY A 16 -3.78 19.61 -33.36
CA GLY A 16 -4.76 19.28 -32.32
C GLY A 16 -4.66 20.08 -31.02
N ARG A 17 -5.47 21.13 -30.90
CA ARG A 17 -5.95 21.62 -29.60
C ARG A 17 -6.87 20.55 -29.00
N GLY A 18 -6.30 19.66 -28.21
CA GLY A 18 -7.01 18.78 -27.30
C GLY A 18 -6.54 19.06 -25.90
N GLY A 19 -7.11 20.08 -25.25
CA GLY A 19 -6.88 20.35 -23.84
C GLY A 19 -7.55 19.27 -23.00
N ALA A 20 -6.98 18.07 -22.97
CA ALA A 20 -7.18 17.19 -21.84
C ALA A 20 -6.48 17.87 -20.67
N GLU A 21 -7.26 18.54 -19.82
CA GLU A 21 -6.79 19.02 -18.53
C GLU A 21 -6.19 17.82 -17.80
N ALA A 22 -4.87 17.72 -17.83
CA ALA A 22 -4.14 16.69 -17.11
C ALA A 22 -4.52 16.87 -15.65
N ALA A 23 -5.19 15.85 -15.08
CA ALA A 23 -5.56 15.87 -13.69
C ALA A 23 -4.35 16.29 -12.86
N PRO A 24 -4.47 17.29 -11.97
CA PRO A 24 -3.32 17.87 -11.31
C PRO A 24 -2.53 16.76 -10.61
N ALA A 25 -1.23 16.69 -10.91
CA ALA A 25 -0.32 15.78 -10.24
C ALA A 25 -0.53 15.90 -8.73
N ARG A 26 -0.70 14.76 -8.05
CA ARG A 26 -0.93 14.74 -6.59
C ARG A 26 0.21 15.51 -5.92
N ARG A 27 -0.10 16.64 -5.29
CA ARG A 27 0.84 17.30 -4.38
C ARG A 27 1.22 16.30 -3.31
N ILE A 28 2.51 15.98 -3.24
CA ILE A 28 3.09 15.09 -2.25
C ILE A 28 3.18 15.90 -0.95
N THR A 29 2.18 15.78 -0.08
CA THR A 29 2.18 16.39 1.25
C THR A 29 2.58 15.34 2.30
N PRO A 30 3.32 15.71 3.37
CA PRO A 30 3.67 14.77 4.43
C PRO A 30 2.49 14.44 5.36
N TRP A 31 1.27 14.87 5.02
CA TRP A 31 0.05 14.59 5.76
C TRP A 31 -1.12 14.34 4.82
N ILE A 32 -2.08 13.55 5.29
CA ILE A 32 -3.38 13.32 4.64
C ILE A 32 -4.27 14.56 4.83
N ASN A 33 -4.94 14.98 3.75
CA ASN A 33 -5.93 16.05 3.79
C ASN A 33 -7.35 15.47 3.66
N PHE A 34 -8.09 15.47 4.77
CA PHE A 34 -9.46 14.95 4.82
C PHE A 34 -10.50 15.79 4.08
N ARG A 35 -10.14 16.97 3.55
CA ARG A 35 -11.00 17.66 2.57
C ARG A 35 -11.13 16.89 1.26
N ARG A 36 -10.27 15.89 1.04
CA ARG A 36 -10.35 14.94 -0.08
C ARG A 36 -10.76 13.59 0.48
N ALA A 37 -11.64 12.89 -0.22
CA ALA A 37 -12.03 11.53 0.14
C ALA A 37 -10.80 10.61 0.13
N LEU A 38 -10.57 9.92 1.24
CA LEU A 38 -9.59 8.85 1.34
C LEU A 38 -10.25 7.54 0.94
N ARG A 39 -9.72 6.86 -0.07
CA ARG A 39 -10.24 5.58 -0.55
C ARG A 39 -9.48 4.43 0.07
N VAL A 40 -10.11 3.74 1.01
CA VAL A 40 -9.55 2.58 1.69
C VAL A 40 -10.25 1.31 1.20
N GLY A 41 -9.51 0.22 1.05
CA GLY A 41 -10.07 -1.09 0.70
C GLY A 41 -9.34 -2.25 1.38
N SER A 42 -9.87 -3.45 1.20
CA SER A 42 -9.20 -4.69 1.56
C SER A 42 -9.22 -5.64 0.36
N TRP A 43 -8.15 -6.41 0.18
CA TRP A 43 -8.03 -7.38 -0.90
C TRP A 43 -7.27 -8.63 -0.43
N ASN A 44 -7.97 -9.76 -0.43
CA ASN A 44 -7.33 -11.07 -0.34
C ASN A 44 -6.70 -11.43 -1.69
N VAL A 45 -5.37 -11.44 -1.75
CA VAL A 45 -4.64 -11.63 -3.01
C VAL A 45 -4.36 -13.11 -3.29
N LEU A 46 -4.66 -14.01 -2.33
CA LEU A 46 -4.48 -15.48 -2.34
C LEU A 46 -3.05 -15.99 -2.62
N SER A 47 -2.19 -15.27 -3.35
CA SER A 47 -0.77 -15.56 -3.58
C SER A 47 -0.02 -14.40 -4.23
N LEU A 48 0.76 -13.65 -3.43
CA LEU A 48 1.80 -12.70 -3.86
C LEU A 48 3.23 -13.29 -3.80
N SER A 49 3.32 -14.62 -3.91
CA SER A 49 4.57 -15.38 -3.80
C SER A 49 5.64 -14.99 -4.84
N ASP A 50 5.22 -14.55 -6.02
CA ASP A 50 6.11 -14.13 -7.12
C ASP A 50 6.28 -12.61 -7.14
N ASP A 51 7.54 -12.13 -7.19
CA ASP A 51 7.87 -10.72 -7.42
C ASP A 51 7.26 -10.15 -8.70
N HIS A 52 7.08 -10.99 -9.72
CA HIS A 52 6.42 -10.62 -10.98
C HIS A 52 4.93 -10.24 -10.83
N ARG A 53 4.31 -10.55 -9.69
CA ARG A 53 2.89 -10.22 -9.43
C ARG A 53 2.71 -8.90 -8.71
N LEU A 54 3.74 -8.29 -8.13
CA LEU A 54 3.65 -6.97 -7.46
C LEU A 54 3.17 -5.81 -8.36
N PRO A 55 3.50 -5.76 -9.67
CA PRO A 55 2.97 -4.72 -10.56
C PRO A 55 1.46 -4.87 -10.84
N LEU A 56 0.89 -6.07 -10.62
CA LEU A 56 -0.52 -6.33 -10.94
C LEU A 56 -1.48 -5.64 -9.95
N PRO A 57 -1.26 -5.70 -8.62
CA PRO A 57 -2.05 -4.89 -7.69
C PRO A 57 -1.90 -3.40 -7.93
N SER A 58 -0.70 -2.87 -8.18
CA SER A 58 -0.51 -1.42 -8.31
C SER A 58 -1.25 -0.84 -9.52
N GLY A 59 -1.38 -1.59 -10.62
CA GLY A 59 -2.21 -1.26 -11.77
C GLY A 59 -3.71 -1.22 -11.43
N GLU A 60 -4.24 -2.29 -10.83
CA GLU A 60 -5.66 -2.37 -10.45
C GLU A 60 -6.04 -1.34 -9.37
N LEU A 61 -5.20 -1.16 -8.36
CA LEU A 61 -5.40 -0.15 -7.32
C LEU A 61 -5.40 1.26 -7.91
N SER A 62 -4.51 1.53 -8.87
CA SER A 62 -4.52 2.80 -9.61
C SER A 62 -5.80 2.98 -10.43
N ARG A 63 -6.29 1.94 -11.10
CA ARG A 63 -7.54 1.95 -11.88
C ARG A 63 -8.76 2.25 -10.98
N LEU A 64 -8.82 1.62 -9.82
CA LEU A 64 -9.87 1.81 -8.81
C LEU A 64 -9.70 3.10 -7.98
N ARG A 65 -8.54 3.76 -8.13
CA ARG A 65 -8.11 4.95 -7.40
C ARG A 65 -8.10 4.72 -5.89
N VAL A 66 -7.67 3.54 -5.44
CA VAL A 66 -7.53 3.21 -4.02
C VAL A 66 -6.29 3.92 -3.46
N ASP A 67 -6.38 4.47 -2.25
CA ASP A 67 -5.26 5.16 -1.60
C ASP A 67 -4.49 4.24 -0.66
N ILE A 68 -5.24 3.40 0.05
CA ILE A 68 -4.74 2.47 1.03
C ILE A 68 -5.49 1.15 0.86
N VAL A 69 -4.78 0.05 0.76
CA VAL A 69 -5.39 -1.28 0.72
C VAL A 69 -4.75 -2.20 1.74
N ALA A 70 -5.57 -2.85 2.55
CA ALA A 70 -5.16 -3.98 3.37
C ALA A 70 -5.08 -5.22 2.49
N LEU A 71 -3.94 -5.88 2.45
CA LEU A 71 -3.71 -7.10 1.70
C LEU A 71 -3.71 -8.29 2.64
N SER A 72 -4.38 -9.38 2.29
CA SER A 72 -4.24 -10.66 2.99
C SER A 72 -3.70 -11.75 2.05
N GLU A 73 -3.11 -12.78 2.67
CA GLU A 73 -2.52 -13.96 2.02
C GLU A 73 -1.34 -13.63 1.09
N THR A 74 -0.44 -12.75 1.54
CA THR A 74 0.67 -12.23 0.73
C THR A 74 1.80 -13.24 0.45
N ARG A 75 1.85 -14.39 1.14
CA ARG A 75 2.81 -15.52 0.92
C ARG A 75 4.30 -15.13 0.74
N ARG A 76 4.75 -13.98 1.24
CA ARG A 76 6.15 -13.52 1.11
C ARG A 76 7.02 -13.97 2.29
N PRO A 77 8.30 -14.33 2.08
CA PRO A 77 9.22 -14.59 3.19
C PRO A 77 9.73 -13.29 3.83
N VAL A 78 9.87 -13.28 5.16
CA VAL A 78 10.48 -12.20 5.97
C VAL A 78 9.70 -10.87 5.93
N SER A 79 9.69 -10.07 7.00
CA SER A 79 9.07 -8.74 6.95
C SER A 79 9.81 -7.87 5.95
N GLY A 80 9.11 -7.00 5.25
CA GLY A 80 9.77 -6.09 4.35
C GLY A 80 8.85 -5.02 3.80
N GLU A 81 9.47 -4.13 3.03
CA GLU A 81 8.79 -3.13 2.25
C GLU A 81 9.22 -3.21 0.78
N THR A 82 8.33 -2.86 -0.13
CA THR A 82 8.66 -2.67 -1.54
C THR A 82 7.81 -1.57 -2.12
N SER A 83 8.38 -0.78 -3.04
CA SER A 83 7.67 0.29 -3.72
C SER A 83 7.52 -0.02 -5.20
N SER A 84 6.29 -0.01 -5.70
CA SER A 84 5.97 -0.27 -7.11
C SER A 84 4.70 0.47 -7.53
N GLY A 85 4.71 1.06 -8.73
CA GLY A 85 3.53 1.74 -9.30
C GLY A 85 2.99 2.89 -8.46
N GLY A 86 3.84 3.55 -7.66
CA GLY A 86 3.44 4.64 -6.76
C GLY A 86 2.79 4.18 -5.45
N TYR A 87 2.84 2.89 -5.13
CA TYR A 87 2.46 2.34 -3.83
C TYR A 87 3.68 1.79 -3.12
N THR A 88 3.69 1.91 -1.80
CA THR A 88 4.61 1.21 -0.91
C THR A 88 3.84 0.13 -0.18
N CYS A 89 4.25 -1.12 -0.38
CA CYS A 89 3.68 -2.29 0.27
C CYS A 89 4.55 -2.69 1.46
N TYR A 90 3.92 -2.92 2.60
CA TYR A 90 4.52 -3.49 3.81
C TYR A 90 3.90 -4.85 4.11
N TRP A 91 4.66 -5.77 4.69
CA TRP A 91 4.15 -7.08 5.12
C TRP A 91 4.88 -7.61 6.37
N SER A 92 4.18 -8.41 7.16
CA SER A 92 4.70 -9.00 8.41
C SER A 92 5.65 -10.19 8.16
N ASP A 93 6.56 -10.41 9.10
CA ASP A 93 7.55 -11.48 9.07
C ASP A 93 6.96 -12.87 9.32
N MET A 94 7.80 -13.89 9.14
CA MET A 94 7.46 -15.25 9.55
C MET A 94 8.01 -15.48 10.94
N SER A 95 7.16 -15.33 11.95
CA SER A 95 7.44 -15.89 13.27
C SER A 95 7.21 -17.41 13.25
N ASN A 96 6.20 -17.90 12.49
CA ASN A 96 5.81 -19.31 12.48
C ASN A 96 5.57 -19.87 11.06
N CYS A 97 5.78 -21.19 10.89
CA CYS A 97 5.86 -21.97 9.65
C CYS A 97 4.68 -21.85 8.62
N HIS A 98 3.61 -21.11 8.93
CA HIS A 98 2.42 -21.03 8.09
C HIS A 98 2.52 -19.92 7.03
N ARG A 99 2.94 -20.30 5.82
CA ARG A 99 3.11 -19.39 4.66
C ARG A 99 1.86 -18.59 4.23
N ILE A 100 0.65 -19.02 4.62
CA ILE A 100 -0.61 -18.57 4.00
C ILE A 100 -1.30 -17.44 4.79
N ARG A 101 -1.00 -17.26 6.07
CA ARG A 101 -1.81 -16.45 7.02
C ARG A 101 -1.30 -15.02 7.23
N ARG A 102 -0.91 -14.34 6.15
CA ARG A 102 -0.23 -13.03 6.26
C ARG A 102 -1.07 -11.84 5.91
N VAL A 103 -0.83 -10.75 6.62
CA VAL A 103 -1.33 -9.42 6.29
C VAL A 103 -0.21 -8.54 5.77
N GLY A 104 -0.56 -7.71 4.80
CA GLY A 104 0.22 -6.57 4.37
C GLY A 104 -0.67 -5.36 4.16
N ILE A 105 -0.05 -4.22 3.87
CA ILE A 105 -0.75 -3.00 3.53
C ILE A 105 -0.02 -2.30 2.40
N SER A 106 -0.75 -1.83 1.41
CA SER A 106 -0.20 -1.08 0.28
C SER A 106 -0.75 0.34 0.30
N ILE A 107 0.17 1.32 0.31
CA ILE A 107 -0.11 2.71 0.61
C ILE A 107 0.46 3.60 -0.51
N LYS A 108 -0.40 4.42 -1.13
CA LYS A 108 0.00 5.42 -2.12
C LYS A 108 0.49 6.74 -1.49
N LEU A 109 0.14 6.94 -0.22
CA LEU A 109 0.41 8.16 0.55
C LEU A 109 1.60 7.96 1.51
N GLN A 110 2.67 7.33 1.06
CA GLN A 110 3.85 7.00 1.88
C GLN A 110 4.39 8.18 2.72
N PRO A 111 4.47 9.44 2.22
CA PRO A 111 4.99 10.56 3.00
C PRO A 111 4.16 10.89 4.25
N SER A 112 2.92 10.41 4.32
CA SER A 112 2.06 10.57 5.49
C SER A 112 2.15 9.41 6.47
N VAL A 113 2.91 8.35 6.17
CA VAL A 113 3.13 7.22 7.08
C VAL A 113 4.14 7.62 8.13
N VAL A 114 3.77 7.48 9.40
CA VAL A 114 4.59 7.78 10.57
C VAL A 114 5.21 6.50 11.10
N GLU A 115 4.42 5.43 11.17
CA GLU A 115 4.84 4.15 11.74
C GLU A 115 4.08 3.00 11.09
N VAL A 116 4.76 1.89 10.84
CA VAL A 116 4.16 0.61 10.46
C VAL A 116 4.59 -0.43 11.49
N THR A 117 3.63 -0.93 12.26
CA THR A 117 3.85 -1.89 13.34
C THR A 117 3.21 -3.23 12.99
N PRO A 118 3.99 -4.29 12.70
CA PRO A 118 3.45 -5.64 12.65
C PRO A 118 3.15 -6.11 14.08
N VAL A 119 1.88 -6.39 14.38
CA VAL A 119 1.44 -6.87 15.71
C VAL A 119 1.43 -8.39 15.77
N ASP A 120 0.99 -9.03 14.67
CA ASP A 120 0.95 -10.49 14.52
C ASP A 120 1.07 -10.89 13.04
N GLU A 121 1.14 -12.19 12.75
CA GLU A 121 1.06 -12.69 11.36
C GLU A 121 -0.17 -12.16 10.61
N ARG A 122 -1.25 -11.91 11.36
CA ARG A 122 -2.58 -11.52 10.88
C ARG A 122 -3.02 -10.10 11.23
N ILE A 123 -2.19 -9.34 11.93
CA ILE A 123 -2.55 -7.99 12.40
C ILE A 123 -1.39 -7.04 12.10
N MET A 124 -1.66 -5.98 11.34
CA MET A 124 -0.71 -4.92 11.05
C MET A 124 -1.35 -3.57 11.30
N ARG A 125 -0.65 -2.70 12.03
CA ARG A 125 -1.07 -1.34 12.32
C ARG A 125 -0.23 -0.37 11.53
N VAL A 126 -0.87 0.68 10.99
CA VAL A 126 -0.19 1.81 10.37
C VAL A 126 -0.68 3.10 10.99
N ARG A 127 0.24 3.88 11.51
CA ARG A 127 -0.01 5.24 12.01
C ARG A 127 0.35 6.23 10.90
N MET A 128 -0.59 7.12 10.58
CA MET A 128 -0.43 8.12 9.52
C MET A 128 -0.74 9.52 10.05
N GLN A 129 -0.02 10.52 9.56
CA GLN A 129 -0.26 11.92 9.88
C GLN A 129 -1.34 12.49 8.96
N HIS A 130 -2.29 13.22 9.53
CA HIS A 130 -3.25 14.03 8.79
C HIS A 130 -3.18 15.49 9.24
N THR A 131 -4.00 16.34 8.63
CA THR A 131 -3.93 17.81 8.83
C THR A 131 -4.22 18.26 10.28
N LEU A 132 -4.85 17.42 11.10
CA LEU A 132 -5.24 17.78 12.47
C LEU A 132 -4.41 17.04 13.53
N ASP A 133 -4.06 15.78 13.29
CA ASP A 133 -3.27 14.94 14.21
C ASP A 133 -2.81 13.63 13.50
N PHE A 134 -3.06 12.46 14.11
CA PHE A 134 -2.74 11.14 13.58
C PHE A 134 -3.98 10.26 13.43
N MET A 135 -3.95 9.38 12.42
CA MET A 135 -4.93 8.34 12.19
C MET A 135 -4.22 7.00 12.17
N SER A 136 -4.79 6.01 12.86
CA SER A 136 -4.31 4.63 12.83
C SER A 136 -5.24 3.77 11.98
N LEU A 137 -4.66 2.96 11.10
CA LEU A 137 -5.36 1.94 10.33
C LEU A 137 -4.86 0.57 10.77
N VAL A 138 -5.79 -0.35 11.01
CA VAL A 138 -5.46 -1.73 11.38
C VAL A 138 -5.92 -2.65 10.26
N ALA A 139 -4.96 -3.31 9.61
CA ALA A 139 -5.19 -4.35 8.64
C ALA A 139 -5.24 -5.70 9.37
N VAL A 140 -6.33 -6.45 9.15
CA VAL A 140 -6.64 -7.65 9.93
C VAL A 140 -7.06 -8.79 9.01
N TYR A 141 -6.55 -9.99 9.25
CA TYR A 141 -7.04 -11.25 8.66
C TYR A 141 -7.56 -12.17 9.77
N GLY A 142 -8.87 -12.38 9.81
CA GLY A 142 -9.51 -13.12 10.90
C GLY A 142 -9.06 -14.60 11.00
N PRO A 143 -9.21 -15.22 12.17
CA PRO A 143 -9.06 -16.67 12.33
C PRO A 143 -10.11 -17.42 11.50
N THR A 144 -9.71 -18.54 10.92
CA THR A 144 -10.63 -19.46 10.23
C THR A 144 -11.48 -20.22 11.25
N GLU A 145 -12.65 -20.72 10.84
CA GLU A 145 -13.53 -21.44 11.76
C GLU A 145 -12.88 -22.67 12.40
N GLU A 146 -11.99 -23.33 11.66
CA GLU A 146 -11.23 -24.51 12.08
C GLU A 146 -10.11 -24.20 13.10
N CYS A 147 -9.81 -22.93 13.39
CA CYS A 147 -8.86 -22.57 14.43
C CYS A 147 -9.41 -22.96 15.81
N LYS A 148 -8.52 -23.41 16.70
CA LYS A 148 -8.86 -23.72 18.09
C LYS A 148 -9.43 -22.48 18.79
N THR A 149 -10.34 -22.68 19.74
CA THR A 149 -10.92 -21.60 20.53
C THR A 149 -9.84 -20.74 21.18
N ASP A 150 -8.82 -21.37 21.78
CA ASP A 150 -7.69 -20.67 22.40
C ASP A 150 -6.94 -19.75 21.41
N GLU A 151 -6.76 -20.19 20.16
CA GLU A 151 -6.12 -19.38 19.12
C GLU A 151 -7.00 -18.18 18.73
N LYS A 152 -8.33 -18.36 18.67
CA LYS A 152 -9.30 -17.29 18.40
C LYS A 152 -9.28 -16.26 19.54
N GLU A 153 -9.34 -16.71 20.80
CA GLU A 153 -9.30 -15.83 21.97
C GLU A 153 -7.99 -15.03 22.03
N MET A 154 -6.84 -15.68 21.83
CA MET A 154 -5.56 -14.98 21.77
C MET A 154 -5.51 -13.94 20.65
N PHE A 155 -6.08 -14.24 19.48
CA PHE A 155 -6.16 -13.29 18.37
C PHE A 155 -7.01 -12.06 18.73
N TYR A 156 -8.20 -12.26 19.31
CA TYR A 156 -9.06 -11.15 19.70
C TYR A 156 -8.46 -10.33 20.86
N ALA A 157 -7.76 -10.97 21.79
CA ALA A 157 -7.02 -10.27 22.84
C ALA A 157 -5.91 -9.37 22.29
N LYS A 158 -5.17 -9.82 21.26
CA LYS A 158 -4.17 -9.00 20.57
C LYS A 158 -4.79 -7.85 19.78
N LEU A 159 -5.98 -8.04 19.21
CA LEU A 159 -6.68 -7.02 18.43
C LEU A 159 -7.24 -5.90 19.31
N ASP A 160 -7.70 -6.23 20.53
CA ASP A 160 -8.26 -5.27 21.49
C ASP A 160 -7.16 -4.52 22.28
N SER A 161 -5.91 -5.00 22.21
CA SER A 161 -4.77 -4.31 22.82
C SER A 161 -4.46 -3.01 22.06
N PRO A 162 -4.44 -1.84 22.74
CA PRO A 162 -4.21 -0.54 22.12
C PRO A 162 -2.80 -0.36 21.52
#